data_AF-A0A6J4VSV8-F1
#
_entry.id   AF-A0A6J4VSV8-F1
#
_cell.length_a   1.000
_cell.length_b   1.000
_cell.length_c   1.000
_cell.angle_alpha   90.00
_cell.angle_beta   90.00
_cell.angle_gamma   90.00
#
_symmetry.space_group_name_H-M   'P 1'
#
loop_
_entity.id
_entity.type
_entity.pdbx_description
1 polymer ?
#
loop_
_entity_poly.entity_id
_entity_poly.type
_entity_poly.pdbx_seq_one_letter_code
_entity_poly.pdbx_strand_id
1 'polypeptide(L)' 'MKKLCDALEPNGVLLFTCGGGHTISEISGAFQGQGFEYSTLGVDAFLEILTKNHCTCRHLEYDQYPENHVYIIAQRT' A
#
# COMPACT_ATOMS: atom_id res chain seq x y z
N MET A 1 3.84 7.97 2.01
CA MET A 1 4.81 6.86 2.18
C MET A 1 6.15 7.31 2.76
N LYS A 2 6.94 8.17 2.11
CA LYS A 2 8.26 8.62 2.64
C LYS A 2 8.23 9.00 4.13
N LYS A 3 7.33 9.91 4.52
CA LYS A 3 7.16 10.34 5.92
C LYS A 3 6.93 9.17 6.91
N LEU A 4 6.23 8.12 6.49
CA LEU A 4 5.98 6.94 7.31
C LEU A 4 7.23 6.05 7.39
N CYS A 5 7.94 5.87 6.27
CA CYS A 5 9.19 5.10 6.23
C CYS A 5 10.28 5.76 7.09
N ASP A 6 10.39 7.09 7.03
CA ASP A 6 11.38 7.87 7.79
C ASP A 6 11.05 7.97 9.29
N ALA A 7 9.82 7.64 9.69
CA ALA A 7 9.40 7.61 11.09
C ALA A 7 9.68 6.26 11.78
N LEU A 8 10.19 5.26 11.05
CA LEU A 8 10.54 3.96 11.59
C LEU A 8 11.97 3.99 12.15
N GLU A 9 12.14 3.46 13.35
CA GLU A 9 13.46 3.06 13.87
C GLU A 9 14.08 1.94 13.02
N PRO A 10 15.40 1.70 13.10
CA PRO A 10 16.03 0.54 12.46
C PRO A 10 15.31 -0.77 12.83
N ASN A 11 15.03 -1.62 11.83
CA ASN A 11 14.20 -2.83 11.94
C ASN A 11 12.71 -2.62 12.24
N GLY A 12 12.24 -1.37 12.34
CA GLY A 12 10.83 -1.02 12.50
C GLY A 12 9.98 -1.52 11.34
N VAL A 13 8.71 -1.82 11.64
CA VAL A 13 7.77 -2.44 10.70
C VAL A 13 6.66 -1.46 10.31
N LEU A 14 6.36 -1.40 9.02
CA LEU A 14 5.19 -0.74 8.47
C LEU A 14 4.27 -1.80 7.84
N LEU A 15 3.05 -1.88 8.35
CA LEU A 15 1.97 -2.67 7.76
C LEU A 15 0.91 -1.70 7.23
N PHE A 16 0.52 -1.86 5.98
CA PHE A 16 -0.56 -1.07 5.38
C PHE A 16 -1.29 -1.87 4.32
N THR A 17 -2.47 -1.39 3.95
CA THR A 17 -3.26 -1.96 2.87
C THR A 17 -3.49 -0.93 1.77
N CYS A 18 -3.71 -1.41 0.55
CA CYS A 18 -3.97 -0.58 -0.62
C CYS A 18 -4.75 -1.36 -1.70
N GLY A 19 -5.22 -0.63 -2.71
CA GLY A 19 -5.80 -1.27 -3.90
C GLY A 19 -4.73 -2.08 -4.64
N GLY A 20 -5.05 -3.34 -4.96
CA GLY A 20 -4.15 -4.34 -5.54
C GLY A 20 -3.97 -4.27 -7.06
N GLY A 21 -4.44 -3.19 -7.70
CA GLY A 21 -4.13 -2.91 -9.10
C GLY A 21 -2.62 -2.75 -9.30
N HIS A 22 -2.10 -3.15 -10.47
CA HIS A 22 -0.67 -3.02 -10.78
C HIS A 22 -0.28 -1.61 -11.23
N THR A 23 -1.24 -0.87 -11.81
CA THR A 23 -1.03 0.47 -12.39
C THR A 23 -1.85 1.52 -11.66
N ILE A 24 -1.57 2.78 -11.96
CA ILE A 24 -2.37 3.91 -11.49
C ILE A 24 -3.82 3.75 -11.95
N SER A 25 -4.76 3.90 -11.03
CA SER A 25 -6.18 3.97 -11.36
C SER A 25 -6.94 4.84 -10.37
N GLU A 26 -7.98 5.50 -10.86
CA GLU A 26 -8.99 6.19 -10.06
C GLU A 26 -10.21 5.29 -9.91
N ILE A 27 -10.86 5.35 -8.76
CA ILE A 27 -11.94 4.47 -8.36
C ILE A 27 -12.99 5.29 -7.61
N SER A 28 -14.23 5.17 -8.05
CA SER A 28 -15.38 5.74 -7.35
C SER A 28 -16.01 4.64 -6.49
N GLY A 29 -16.04 4.86 -5.17
CA GLY A 29 -16.67 3.99 -4.19
C GLY A 29 -17.93 4.62 -3.61
N ALA A 30 -18.71 3.81 -2.90
CA ALA A 30 -19.78 4.30 -2.06
C ALA A 30 -19.82 3.54 -0.73
N PHE A 31 -20.00 4.25 0.37
CA PHE A 31 -20.13 3.67 1.70
C PHE A 31 -21.22 4.42 2.48
N GLN A 32 -22.17 3.66 3.04
CA GLN A 32 -23.31 4.23 3.79
C GLN A 32 -24.08 5.31 3.00
N GLY A 33 -24.24 5.10 1.68
CA GLY A 33 -24.94 6.03 0.79
C GLY A 33 -24.14 7.28 0.39
N GLN A 34 -22.89 7.40 0.82
CA GLN A 34 -21.99 8.49 0.43
C GLN A 34 -21.01 8.00 -0.62
N GLY A 35 -20.95 8.68 -1.76
CA GLY A 35 -19.93 8.45 -2.77
C GLY A 35 -18.59 9.06 -2.35
N PHE A 36 -17.49 8.39 -2.67
CA PHE A 36 -16.14 8.91 -2.47
C PHE A 36 -15.22 8.43 -3.58
N GLU A 37 -14.27 9.29 -3.94
CA GLU A 37 -13.22 8.95 -4.90
C GLU A 37 -11.96 8.54 -4.17
N TYR A 38 -11.28 7.52 -4.68
CA TYR A 38 -9.96 7.13 -4.23
C TYR A 38 -9.14 6.63 -5.42
N SER A 39 -7.84 6.53 -5.22
CA SER A 39 -6.93 6.07 -6.26
C SER A 39 -5.89 5.12 -5.69
N THR A 40 -5.32 4.31 -6.57
CA THR A 40 -4.12 3.53 -6.28
C THR A 40 -2.99 4.01 -7.18
N LEU A 41 -1.76 3.99 -6.66
CA LEU A 41 -0.56 4.17 -7.47
C LEU A 41 -0.19 2.90 -8.24
N GLY A 42 -0.76 1.77 -7.82
CA GLY A 42 -0.35 0.45 -8.24
C GLY A 42 0.62 -0.19 -7.23
N VAL A 43 0.49 -1.51 -7.05
CA VAL A 43 1.33 -2.31 -6.15
C VAL A 43 2.82 -2.11 -6.45
N ASP A 44 3.20 -2.10 -7.73
CA ASP A 44 4.59 -1.97 -8.16
C ASP A 44 5.19 -0.62 -7.75
N ALA A 45 4.41 0.46 -7.86
CA ALA A 45 4.82 1.80 -7.44
C ALA A 45 5.01 1.87 -5.91
N PHE A 46 4.16 1.21 -5.12
CA PHE A 46 4.35 1.12 -3.67
C PHE A 46 5.65 0.40 -3.31
N LEU A 47 5.95 -0.74 -3.95
CA LEU A 47 7.18 -1.49 -3.72
C LEU A 47 8.44 -0.69 -4.09
N GLU A 48 8.39 0.05 -5.20
CA GLU A 48 9.48 0.94 -5.61
C GLU A 48 9.68 2.06 -4.58
N ILE A 49 8.60 2.68 -4.10
CA ILE A 49 8.67 3.73 -3.07
C ILE A 49 9.24 3.18 -1.77
N LEU A 50 8.82 2.00 -1.31
CA LEU A 50 9.38 1.37 -0.11
C LEU A 50 10.89 1.18 -0.25
N THR A 51 11.33 0.59 -1.38
CA THR A 51 12.75 0.34 -1.67
C THR A 51 13.56 1.64 -1.70
N LYS A 52 13.05 2.69 -2.36
CA LYS A 52 13.68 4.03 -2.41
C LYS A 52 13.80 4.71 -1.04
N ASN A 53 13.00 4.30 -0.05
CA ASN A 53 13.00 4.87 1.31
C ASN A 53 13.49 3.85 2.35
N HIS A 54 14.45 3.01 1.96
CA HIS A 54 15.15 2.05 2.83
C HIS A 54 14.21 1.10 3.59
N CYS A 55 13.07 0.76 2.99
CA CYS A 55 12.16 -0.25 3.54
C CYS A 55 12.09 -1.44 2.59
N THR A 56 12.36 -2.64 3.09
CA THR A 56 12.27 -3.87 2.31
C THR A 56 10.91 -4.52 2.52
N CYS A 57 10.24 -4.89 1.44
CA CYS A 57 9.03 -5.72 1.50
C CYS A 57 9.37 -7.09 2.08
N ARG A 58 8.65 -7.49 3.13
CA ARG A 58 8.77 -8.81 3.77
C ARG A 58 7.60 -9.72 3.44
N HIS A 59 6.41 -9.14 3.23
CA HIS A 59 5.21 -9.87 2.86
C HIS A 59 4.31 -9.01 1.97
N LEU A 60 3.66 -9.66 1.01
CA LEU A 60 2.64 -9.07 0.15
C LEU A 60 1.62 -10.15 -0.17
N GLU A 61 0.34 -9.84 0.02
CA GLU A 61 -0.74 -10.79 -0.25
C GLU A 61 -2.05 -10.09 -0.59
N TYR A 62 -2.83 -10.74 -1.44
CA TYR A 62 -4.23 -10.41 -1.72
C TYR A 62 -5.12 -11.16 -0.73
N ASP A 63 -5.82 -10.43 0.13
CA ASP A 63 -6.50 -10.97 1.33
C ASP A 63 -8.04 -10.90 1.27
N GLN A 64 -8.61 -10.27 0.24
CA GLN A 64 -10.05 -9.99 0.19
C GLN A 64 -10.72 -10.36 -1.14
N TYR A 65 -10.61 -11.62 -1.58
CA TYR A 65 -11.33 -12.06 -2.79
C TYR A 65 -12.86 -11.82 -2.68
N PRO A 66 -13.55 -11.29 -3.71
CA PRO A 66 -13.07 -10.95 -5.06
C PRO A 66 -12.52 -9.52 -5.20
N GLU A 67 -12.48 -8.73 -4.13
CA GLU A 67 -11.95 -7.37 -4.13
C GLU A 67 -10.45 -7.36 -4.44
N ASN A 68 -10.05 -6.37 -5.21
CA ASN A 68 -8.65 -6.16 -5.55
C ASN A 68 -7.96 -5.36 -4.43
N HIS A 69 -7.75 -6.02 -3.29
CA HIS A 69 -7.13 -5.46 -2.10
C HIS A 69 -5.87 -6.23 -1.76
N VAL A 70 -4.83 -5.50 -1.32
CA VAL A 70 -3.53 -6.05 -0.95
C VAL A 70 -3.11 -5.47 0.38
N TYR A 71 -2.49 -6.29 1.23
CA TYR A 71 -1.73 -5.83 2.37
C TYR A 71 -0.24 -6.10 2.18
N ILE A 72 0.58 -5.17 2.66
CA ILE A 72 2.03 -5.22 2.55
C ILE A 72 2.63 -5.02 3.94
N ILE A 73 3.60 -5.87 4.27
CA ILE A 73 4.46 -5.71 5.44
C ILE A 73 5.86 -5.35 4.94
N ALA A 74 6.35 -4.19 5.35
CA ALA A 74 7.67 -3.69 5.03
C ALA A 74 8.48 -3.43 6.31
N GLN A 75 9.80 -3.57 6.22
CA GLN A 75 10.71 -3.36 7.34
C GLN A 75 11.81 -2.36 6.97
N ARG A 76 12.08 -1.39 7.86
CA ARG A 76 13.19 -0.44 7.71
C ARG A 76 14.52 -1.18 7.83
N THR A 77 15.35 -1.07 6.79
CA THR A 77 16.71 -1.62 6.73
C THR A 77 17.76 -0.59 7.08
#